data_AF-A0A183HHF5-F1
#
_entry.id   AF-A0A183HHF5-F1
#
_cell.length_a   1.000
_cell.length_b   1.000
_cell.length_c   1.000
_cell.angle_alpha   90.00
_cell.angle_beta   90.00
_cell.angle_gamma   90.00
#
_symmetry.space_group_name_H-M   'P 1'
#
loop_
_entity.id
_entity.type
_entity.pdbx_description
1 polymer ?
#
loop_
_entity_poly.entity_id
_entity_poly.type
_entity_poly.pdbx_seq_one_letter_code
_entity_poly.pdbx_strand_id
1 'polypeptide(L)'
;MEDHVGMFVWREVSVDGDIYNIRETRSSTKRGELLANESNELQDGTLIDLCGATLLWRTAEGLMKSPCRSELESRLNEINAGKPQCPVNLNTLVIPRKKSAKAYGSSRQPYM
;
A
#
# COMPACT_ATOMS: atom_id res chain seq x y z
N MET A 1 25.89 9.92 4.27
CA MET A 1 24.83 9.03 4.74
C MET A 1 23.57 9.87 4.59
N GLU A 2 22.99 9.86 3.39
CA GLU A 2 21.90 10.78 3.04
C GLU A 2 20.62 10.39 3.77
N ASP A 3 19.96 11.40 4.33
CA ASP A 3 18.73 11.31 5.09
C ASP A 3 17.60 10.68 4.24
N HIS A 4 17.31 9.39 4.45
CA HIS A 4 16.08 8.75 3.94
C HIS A 4 14.86 9.05 4.83
N VAL A 5 14.89 10.14 5.61
CA VAL A 5 13.80 10.58 6.48
C VAL A 5 12.87 11.49 5.68
N GLY A 6 12.21 10.91 4.69
CA GLY A 6 11.24 11.61 3.84
C GLY A 6 10.63 10.72 2.75
N MET A 7 10.72 9.40 2.89
CA MET A 7 10.27 8.46 1.87
C MET A 7 8.75 8.39 1.81
N PHE A 8 8.21 9.00 0.74
CA PHE A 8 6.84 8.91 0.23
C PHE A 8 5.76 9.50 1.14
N VAL A 9 5.14 10.59 0.66
CA VAL A 9 4.05 11.30 1.35
C VAL A 9 2.74 11.03 0.62
N TRP A 10 1.67 10.74 1.38
CA TRP A 10 0.34 10.64 0.81
C TRP A 10 -0.15 12.02 0.36
N ARG A 11 -0.73 12.07 -0.83
CA ARG A 11 -1.40 13.23 -1.39
C ARG A 11 -2.85 12.88 -1.70
N GLU A 12 -3.72 13.88 -1.64
CA GLU A 12 -5.09 13.77 -2.12
C GLU A 12 -5.18 14.33 -3.54
N VAL A 13 -5.85 13.61 -4.44
CA VAL A 13 -6.06 14.02 -5.84
C VAL A 13 -7.53 14.38 -6.01
N SER A 14 -7.83 15.54 -6.56
CA SER A 14 -9.21 15.95 -6.86
C SER A 14 -9.78 15.26 -8.09
N VAL A 15 -11.07 15.45 -8.35
CA VAL A 15 -11.74 14.96 -9.57
C VAL A 15 -11.09 15.54 -10.83
N ASP A 16 -10.67 16.80 -10.79
CA ASP A 16 -10.02 17.49 -11.92
C ASP A 16 -8.50 17.25 -11.98
N GLY A 17 -7.95 16.46 -11.06
CA GLY A 17 -6.54 16.05 -11.06
C GLY A 17 -5.60 16.96 -10.26
N ASP A 18 -6.10 17.97 -9.57
CA ASP A 18 -5.29 18.82 -8.69
C ASP A 18 -4.76 18.03 -7.49
N ILE A 19 -3.54 18.36 -7.04
CA ILE A 19 -2.87 17.72 -5.92
C ILE A 19 -3.00 18.55 -4.63
N TYR A 20 -3.38 17.89 -3.55
CA TYR A 20 -3.51 18.51 -2.22
C TYR A 20 -2.75 17.73 -1.14
N ASN A 21 -2.38 18.45 -0.08
CA ASN A 21 -2.04 17.82 1.20
C ASN A 21 -3.21 16.98 1.72
N ILE A 22 -2.92 15.93 2.50
CA ILE A 22 -3.97 15.15 3.16
C ILE A 22 -4.79 16.03 4.11
N ARG A 23 -6.09 15.74 4.22
CA ARG A 23 -6.97 16.36 5.21
C ARG A 23 -6.56 15.95 6.63
N GLU A 24 -6.93 16.75 7.61
CA GLU A 24 -6.69 16.46 9.04
C GLU A 24 -7.28 15.10 9.46
N THR A 25 -8.47 14.78 8.95
CA THR A 25 -9.08 13.46 9.06
C THR A 25 -9.60 13.03 7.70
N ARG A 26 -9.61 11.71 7.44
CA ARG A 26 -9.99 11.13 6.13
C ARG A 26 -11.35 11.61 5.61
N SER A 27 -12.30 11.85 6.53
CA SER A 27 -13.67 12.23 6.21
C SER A 27 -13.96 13.72 6.38
N SER A 28 -12.97 14.53 6.73
CA SER A 28 -13.15 15.99 6.91
C SER A 28 -13.67 16.62 5.64
N THR A 29 -14.61 17.57 5.72
CA THR A 29 -15.07 18.36 4.56
C THR A 29 -14.11 19.47 4.17
N LYS A 30 -13.14 19.80 5.05
CA LYS A 30 -12.10 20.79 4.77
C LYS A 30 -10.98 20.13 3.97
N ARG A 31 -10.82 20.55 2.71
CA ARG A 31 -9.71 20.13 1.84
C ARG A 31 -8.36 20.56 2.42
N GLY A 32 -7.31 19.82 2.07
CA GLY A 32 -5.93 20.23 2.34
C GLY A 32 -5.49 21.43 1.50
N GLU A 33 -4.25 21.83 1.69
CA GLU A 33 -3.60 22.88 0.89
C GLU A 33 -3.32 22.39 -0.53
N LEU A 34 -3.55 23.25 -1.53
CA LEU A 34 -3.26 22.97 -2.93
C LEU A 34 -1.74 23.02 -3.17
N LEU A 35 -1.22 22.02 -3.88
CA LEU A 35 0.19 21.92 -4.24
C LEU A 35 0.35 22.11 -5.75
N ALA A 36 0.34 23.37 -6.19
CA ALA A 36 0.36 23.74 -7.61
C ALA A 36 1.61 23.26 -8.39
N ASN A 37 2.68 22.88 -7.68
CA ASN A 37 3.93 22.41 -8.27
C ASN A 37 4.04 20.87 -8.33
N GLU A 38 3.02 20.13 -7.86
CA GLU A 38 2.99 18.67 -7.94
C GLU A 38 2.08 18.20 -9.09
N SER A 39 2.42 17.05 -9.66
CA SER A 39 1.69 16.45 -10.79
C SER A 39 0.95 15.19 -10.34
N ASN A 40 -0.18 14.90 -10.98
CA ASN A 40 -0.94 13.66 -10.80
C ASN A 40 -0.47 12.52 -11.73
N GLU A 41 0.57 12.73 -12.52
CA GLU A 41 1.17 11.68 -13.35
C GLU A 41 1.73 10.54 -12.48
N LEU A 42 1.26 9.32 -12.73
CA LEU A 42 1.67 8.15 -11.97
C LEU A 42 3.07 7.69 -12.38
N GLN A 43 3.96 7.54 -11.38
CA GLN A 43 5.31 7.04 -11.56
C GLN A 43 5.37 5.54 -11.21
N ASP A 44 6.34 4.81 -11.76
CA ASP A 44 6.50 3.39 -11.41
C ASP A 44 6.61 3.22 -9.90
N GLY A 45 5.71 2.44 -9.30
CA GLY A 45 5.66 2.24 -7.86
C GLY A 45 4.69 3.14 -7.10
N THR A 46 3.96 4.05 -7.76
CA THR A 46 2.93 4.87 -7.09
C THR A 46 1.87 3.99 -6.42
N LEU A 47 1.58 4.27 -5.15
CA LEU A 47 0.47 3.67 -4.40
C LEU A 47 -0.77 4.55 -4.50
N ILE A 48 -1.93 3.94 -4.73
CA ILE A 48 -3.22 4.62 -4.83
C ILE A 48 -4.17 4.02 -3.80
N ASP A 49 -4.58 4.79 -2.81
CA ASP A 49 -5.56 4.37 -1.79
C ASP A 49 -6.98 4.77 -2.23
N LEU A 50 -7.85 3.77 -2.38
CA LEU A 50 -9.25 3.90 -2.79
C LEU A 50 -10.23 3.65 -1.64
N CYS A 51 -9.82 3.88 -0.39
CA CYS A 51 -10.67 3.75 0.80
C CYS A 51 -11.23 2.34 1.00
N GLY A 52 -10.35 1.35 0.91
CA GLY A 52 -10.68 -0.07 1.14
C GLY A 52 -9.79 -1.02 0.35
N ALA A 53 -9.17 -0.51 -0.71
CA ALA A 53 -8.14 -1.18 -1.47
C ALA A 53 -7.00 -0.22 -1.77
N THR A 54 -5.78 -0.74 -1.85
CA THR A 54 -4.61 -0.01 -2.30
C THR A 54 -4.11 -0.65 -3.58
N LEU A 55 -3.98 0.15 -4.64
CA LEU A 55 -3.40 -0.28 -5.90
C LEU A 55 -1.91 0.10 -5.93
N LEU A 56 -1.11 -0.74 -6.57
CA LEU A 56 0.27 -0.43 -6.94
C LEU A 56 0.28 -0.18 -8.45
N TRP A 57 0.59 1.04 -8.86
CA TRP A 57 0.83 1.35 -10.26
C TRP A 57 2.23 0.90 -10.66
N ARG A 58 2.33 0.24 -11.81
CA ARG A 58 3.58 -0.15 -12.44
C ARG A 58 3.55 0.28 -13.89
N THR A 59 4.66 0.83 -14.35
CA THR A 59 4.94 0.98 -15.78
C THR A 59 5.04 -0.41 -16.42
N ALA A 60 4.97 -0.48 -17.76
CA ALA A 60 5.15 -1.76 -18.46
C ALA A 60 6.51 -2.40 -18.13
N GLU A 61 7.58 -1.61 -18.08
CA GLU A 61 8.92 -2.06 -17.68
C GLU A 61 8.95 -2.53 -16.22
N GLY A 62 8.37 -1.75 -15.30
CA GLY A 62 8.25 -2.13 -13.91
C GLY A 62 7.45 -3.42 -13.72
N LEU A 63 6.40 -3.62 -14.52
CA LEU A 63 5.61 -4.85 -14.48
C LEU A 63 6.43 -6.06 -14.95
N MET A 64 7.19 -5.94 -16.04
CA MET A 64 8.12 -6.99 -16.50
C MET A 64 9.20 -7.33 -15.46
N LYS A 65 9.63 -6.34 -14.67
CA LYS A 65 10.60 -6.50 -13.57
C LYS A 65 9.94 -6.85 -12.23
N SER A 66 8.65 -7.18 -12.21
CA SER A 66 7.97 -7.53 -10.96
C SER A 66 8.52 -8.85 -10.41
N PRO A 67 8.59 -8.99 -9.07
CA PRO A 67 9.02 -10.24 -8.46
C PRO A 67 8.16 -11.42 -8.93
N CYS A 68 8.80 -12.53 -9.23
CA CYS A 68 8.10 -13.77 -9.49
C CYS A 68 7.59 -14.40 -8.19
N ARG A 69 6.66 -15.35 -8.32
CA ARG A 69 6.06 -16.02 -7.16
C ARG A 69 7.09 -16.68 -6.24
N SER A 70 8.14 -17.29 -6.78
CA SER A 70 9.17 -17.94 -5.96
C SER A 70 9.99 -16.94 -5.15
N GLU A 71 10.26 -15.76 -5.70
CA GLU A 71 10.95 -14.69 -4.97
C GLU A 71 10.09 -14.18 -3.81
N LEU A 72 8.79 -13.97 -4.04
CA LEU A 72 7.85 -13.57 -2.98
C LEU A 72 7.76 -14.62 -1.87
N GLU A 73 7.70 -15.91 -2.22
CA GLU A 73 7.67 -17.00 -1.25
C GLU A 73 9.00 -17.11 -0.47
N SER A 74 10.15 -16.85 -1.11
CA SER A 74 11.45 -16.81 -0.42
C SER A 74 11.49 -15.69 0.62
N ARG A 75 11.06 -14.48 0.24
CA ARG A 75 10.98 -13.33 1.17
C ARG A 75 10.03 -13.59 2.32
N LEU A 76 8.90 -14.25 2.07
CA LEU A 76 7.97 -14.64 3.13
C LEU A 76 8.59 -15.65 4.10
N ASN A 77 9.41 -16.59 3.61
CA ASN A 77 10.14 -17.52 4.48
C ASN A 77 11.17 -16.79 5.34
N GLU A 78 11.92 -15.85 4.76
CA GLU A 78 12.91 -15.03 5.48
C GLU A 78 12.24 -14.24 6.61
N ILE A 79 11.09 -13.59 6.34
CA ILE A 79 10.34 -12.84 7.35
C ILE A 79 9.86 -13.76 8.48
N ASN A 80 9.23 -14.89 8.14
CA ASN A 80 8.70 -15.82 9.14
C ASN A 80 9.82 -16.49 9.97
N ALA A 81 10.98 -16.74 9.36
CA ALA A 81 12.15 -17.28 10.07
C ALA A 81 12.71 -16.29 11.11
N GLY A 82 12.55 -14.98 10.87
CA GLY A 82 12.90 -13.93 11.82
C GLY A 82 12.04 -13.90 13.09
N LYS A 83 10.97 -14.70 13.17
CA LYS A 83 10.06 -14.79 14.33
C LYS A 83 9.61 -13.41 14.85
N PRO A 84 9.02 -12.55 14.00
CA PRO A 84 8.58 -11.22 14.40
C PRO A 84 7.61 -11.31 15.58
N GLN A 85 7.81 -10.48 16.60
CA GLN A 85 6.96 -10.48 17.79
C GLN A 85 5.83 -9.45 17.67
N CYS A 86 4.63 -9.84 18.07
CA CYS A 86 3.52 -8.90 18.25
C CYS A 86 3.82 -7.98 19.44
N PRO A 87 3.83 -6.65 19.27
CA PRO A 87 4.23 -5.71 20.33
C PRO A 87 3.26 -5.70 21.52
N VAL A 88 2.03 -6.20 21.36
CA VAL A 88 1.01 -6.18 22.42
C VAL A 88 1.05 -7.46 23.28
N ASN A 89 1.05 -8.63 22.64
CA ASN A 89 0.91 -9.92 23.34
C ASN A 89 2.18 -10.79 23.33
N LEU A 90 3.29 -10.32 22.74
CA LEU A 90 4.56 -11.04 22.58
C LEU A 90 4.42 -12.44 21.95
N ASN A 91 3.40 -12.61 21.10
CA ASN A 91 3.24 -13.80 20.27
C ASN A 91 4.11 -13.67 19.01
N THR A 92 4.69 -14.79 18.57
CA THR A 92 5.37 -14.84 17.28
C THR A 92 4.35 -14.78 16.15
N LEU A 93 4.46 -13.76 15.30
CA LEU A 93 3.63 -13.58 14.12
C LEU A 93 4.13 -14.45 12.97
N VAL A 94 3.19 -15.01 12.21
CA VAL A 94 3.46 -15.76 10.98
C VAL A 94 2.59 -15.20 9.87
N ILE A 95 3.22 -14.76 8.77
CA ILE A 95 2.50 -14.32 7.58
C ILE A 95 1.99 -15.57 6.84
N PRO A 96 0.66 -15.75 6.69
CA PRO A 96 0.09 -16.94 6.09
C PRO A 96 0.27 -16.93 4.57
N ARG A 97 0.52 -18.11 3.99
CA ARG A 97 0.51 -18.31 2.54
C ARG A 97 -0.93 -18.37 2.05
N LYS A 98 -1.32 -17.53 1.08
CA LYS A 98 -2.62 -17.69 0.40
C LYS A 98 -2.61 -19.00 -0.39
N LYS A 99 -3.34 -20.01 0.09
CA LYS A 99 -3.69 -21.18 -0.74
C LYS A 99 -4.60 -20.67 -1.86
N SER A 100 -4.34 -21.07 -3.10
CA SER A 100 -5.13 -20.72 -4.29
C SER A 100 -6.63 -20.79 -3.98
N ALA A 101 -7.39 -19.79 -4.40
CA ALA A 101 -8.83 -19.66 -4.17
C ALA A 101 -9.61 -20.92 -4.58
N LYS A 102 -9.86 -21.80 -3.62
CA LYS A 102 -11.03 -22.69 -3.56
C LYS A 102 -11.85 -22.41 -2.29
N ALA A 103 -11.93 -21.13 -1.92
CA ALA A 103 -12.85 -20.65 -0.88
C ALA A 103 -13.77 -19.57 -1.48
N TYR A 104 -14.43 -19.90 -2.60
CA TYR A 104 -15.67 -19.24 -3.01
C TYR A 104 -16.77 -19.77 -2.07
N GLY A 105 -16.81 -19.27 -0.83
CA GLY A 105 -17.62 -19.90 0.20
C GLY A 105 -17.57 -19.20 1.56
N SER A 106 -17.80 -17.90 1.58
CA SER A 106 -18.44 -17.16 2.67
C SER A 106 -18.38 -15.69 2.27
N SER A 107 -19.54 -15.14 1.88
CA SER A 107 -19.74 -13.70 1.76
C SER A 107 -19.45 -13.07 3.11
N ARG A 108 -18.22 -12.59 3.32
CA ARG A 108 -17.93 -11.63 4.38
C ARG A 108 -17.89 -10.27 3.71
N GLN A 109 -19.02 -9.57 3.76
CA GLN A 109 -19.00 -8.13 3.55
C GLN A 109 -18.06 -7.53 4.61
N PRO A 110 -17.19 -6.57 4.25
CA PRO A 110 -16.54 -5.74 5.26
C PRO A 110 -17.64 -4.98 6.02
N TYR A 111 -17.50 -4.88 7.34
CA TYR A 111 -18.34 -4.01 8.15
C TYR A 111 -18.16 -2.57 7.66
N MET A 112 -19.27 -1.88 7.36
CA MET A 112 -19.29 -0.42 7.24
C MET A 112 -19.18 0.20 8.63
#